data_AF-M7XZH4-F1
#
_entry.id   AF-M7XZH4-F1
#
_cell.length_a   1.000
_cell.length_b   1.000
_cell.length_c   1.000
_cell.angle_alpha   90.00
_cell.angle_beta   90.00
_cell.angle_gamma   90.00
#
_symmetry.space_group_name_H-M   'P 1'
#
loop_
_entity.id
_entity.type
_entity.pdbx_description
1 polymer ?
#
loop_
_entity_poly.entity_id
_entity_poly.type
_entity_poly.pdbx_seq_one_letter_code
_entity_poly.pdbx_strand_id
1 'polypeptide(L)' 'MKTKGGEFSDFYWQDGYGAFSVNPSQVDAVVDYIANQHEHHQRKTFQDEYRAFLKKYRVEYDERFLWD' A
#
# COMPACT_ATOMS: atom_id res chain seq x y z
N MET A 1 1.32 -15.37 11.23
CA MET A 1 1.74 -14.12 11.91
C MET A 1 1.21 -14.09 13.35
N LYS A 2 -0.10 -14.20 13.59
CA LYS A 2 -0.65 -14.39 14.96
C LYS A 2 -0.09 -15.60 15.74
N THR A 3 0.37 -16.62 15.03
CA THR A 3 1.00 -17.83 15.59
C THR A 3 2.51 -17.70 15.82
N LYS A 4 3.12 -16.55 15.49
CA LYS A 4 4.57 -16.32 15.60
C LYS A 4 4.99 -15.81 16.99
N GLY A 5 4.05 -15.43 17.86
CA GLY A 5 4.32 -14.90 19.19
C GLY A 5 3.10 -14.18 19.78
N GLY A 6 3.03 -14.06 21.12
CA GLY A 6 1.92 -13.40 21.81
C GLY A 6 1.75 -11.92 21.45
N GLU A 7 2.83 -11.26 20.99
CA GLU A 7 2.84 -9.88 20.50
C GLU A 7 1.97 -9.63 19.26
N PHE A 8 1.59 -10.69 18.53
CA PHE A 8 0.75 -10.59 17.33
C PHE A 8 -0.71 -11.00 17.59
N SER A 9 -1.14 -11.14 18.84
CA SER A 9 -2.53 -11.48 19.18
C SER A 9 -3.52 -10.48 18.59
N ASP A 10 -3.15 -9.20 18.64
CA ASP A 10 -3.98 -8.07 18.22
C ASP A 10 -3.70 -7.65 16.78
N PHE A 11 -2.84 -8.36 16.06
CA PHE A 11 -2.64 -8.13 14.64
C PHE A 11 -3.86 -8.63 13.86
N TYR A 12 -4.48 -7.80 13.04
CA TYR A 12 -5.53 -8.22 12.11
C TYR A 12 -5.20 -7.72 10.71
N TRP A 13 -5.43 -8.57 9.71
CA TRP A 13 -5.41 -8.13 8.32
C TRP A 13 -6.64 -7.25 8.07
N GLN A 14 -6.47 -6.26 7.20
CA GLN A 14 -7.60 -5.58 6.57
C GLN A 14 -8.34 -6.58 5.67
N ASP A 15 -9.59 -6.28 5.28
CA ASP A 15 -10.45 -7.19 4.51
C ASP A 15 -9.84 -7.62 3.15
N GLY A 16 -8.75 -6.98 2.70
CA GLY A 16 -7.92 -7.40 1.59
C GLY A 16 -6.43 -7.25 1.85
N TYR A 17 -5.61 -7.98 1.08
CA TYR A 17 -4.16 -7.82 1.07
C TYR A 17 -3.60 -7.91 -0.35
N GLY A 18 -2.51 -7.18 -0.60
CA GLY A 18 -1.73 -7.26 -1.83
C GLY A 18 -0.29 -7.70 -1.51
N ALA A 19 0.27 -8.57 -2.34
CA ALA A 19 1.67 -8.96 -2.25
C ALA A 19 2.43 -8.43 -3.47
N PHE A 20 3.49 -7.67 -3.23
CA PHE A 20 4.30 -7.05 -4.28
C PHE A 20 5.76 -7.46 -4.09
N SER A 21 6.43 -7.81 -5.18
CA SER A 21 7.88 -8.00 -5.19
C SER A 21 8.57 -6.65 -5.38
N VAL A 22 9.52 -6.33 -4.52
CA VAL A 22 10.35 -5.12 -4.61
C VAL A 22 11.80 -5.51 -4.85
N ASN A 23 12.56 -4.65 -5.53
CA ASN A 23 14.00 -4.84 -5.65
C ASN A 23 14.63 -4.76 -4.24
N PRO A 24 15.56 -5.66 -3.86
CA PRO A 24 16.25 -5.58 -2.56
C PRO A 24 16.84 -4.19 -2.25
N SER A 25 17.30 -3.45 -3.27
CA SER A 25 17.82 -2.09 -3.08
C SER A 25 16.77 -1.04 -2.70
N GLN A 26 15.48 -1.37 -2.78
CA GLN A 26 14.37 -0.48 -2.47
C GLN A 26 13.69 -0.80 -1.14
N VAL A 27 14.17 -1.80 -0.40
CA VAL A 27 13.55 -2.22 0.87
C VAL A 27 13.46 -1.06 1.86
N ASP A 28 14.57 -0.34 2.09
CA ASP A 28 14.60 0.76 3.06
C ASP A 28 13.62 1.88 2.67
N ALA A 29 13.57 2.24 1.38
CA ALA A 29 12.63 3.23 0.88
C ALA A 29 11.16 2.82 1.08
N VAL A 30 10.85 1.52 0.94
CA VAL A 30 9.50 0.99 1.16
C VAL A 30 9.16 0.98 2.65
N VAL A 31 10.11 0.61 3.52
CA VAL A 31 9.95 0.67 4.98
C VAL A 31 9.65 2.09 5.43
N ASP A 32 10.46 3.05 4.98
CA ASP A 32 10.26 4.47 5.31
C ASP A 32 8.92 5.00 4.80
N TYR A 33 8.49 4.60 3.61
CA TYR A 33 7.18 4.96 3.07
C TYR A 33 6.04 4.43 3.96
N ILE A 34 6.09 3.15 4.37
CA ILE A 34 5.08 2.55 5.24
C ILE A 34 5.04 3.24 6.60
N ALA A 35 6.21 3.51 7.19
CA ALA A 35 6.32 4.16 8.50
C ALA A 35 5.69 5.57 8.52
N ASN A 36 5.80 6.31 7.41
CA ASN A 36 5.30 7.68 7.28
C ASN A 36 3.95 7.78 6.53
N GLN A 37 3.31 6.64 6.22
CA GLN A 37 2.13 6.59 5.36
C GLN A 37 0.96 7.38 5.93
N HIS A 38 0.77 7.39 7.27
CA HIS A 38 -0.29 8.15 7.91
C HIS A 38 -0.16 9.66 7.65
N GLU A 39 1.03 10.23 7.84
CA GLU A 39 1.28 11.65 7.57
C GLU A 39 1.16 11.99 6.08
N HIS A 40 1.65 11.09 5.21
CA HIS A 40 1.52 11.23 3.77
C HIS A 40 0.05 11.32 3.34
N HIS A 41 -0.79 10.44 3.89
CA HIS A 41 -2.20 10.35 3.55
C HIS A 41 -3.07 11.46 4.13
N GLN A 42 -2.54 12.31 5.02
CA GLN A 42 -3.20 13.57 5.39
C GLN A 42 -3.26 14.57 4.23
N ARG A 43 -2.36 14.45 3.24
CA ARG A 43 -2.25 15.39 2.11
C ARG A 43 -2.57 14.77 0.76
N LYS A 44 -2.50 13.45 0.64
CA LYS A 44 -2.70 12.72 -0.62
C LYS A 44 -3.49 11.45 -0.38
N THR A 45 -4.59 11.27 -1.07
CA THR A 45 -5.41 10.06 -0.85
C THR A 45 -4.77 8.85 -1.53
N PHE A 46 -5.11 7.64 -1.04
CA PHE A 46 -4.78 6.40 -1.74
C PHE A 46 -5.24 6.44 -3.20
N GLN A 47 -6.43 6.98 -3.47
CA GLN A 47 -6.95 7.08 -4.83
C GLN A 47 -6.05 7.94 -5.74
N ASP A 48 -5.52 9.05 -5.21
CA ASP A 48 -4.59 9.91 -5.94
C ASP A 48 -3.27 9.20 -6.25
N GLU A 49 -2.75 8.42 -5.31
CA GLU A 49 -1.57 7.58 -5.52
C GLU A 49 -1.82 6.52 -6.58
N TYR A 50 -2.95 5.83 -6.51
CA TYR A 50 -3.30 4.78 -7.45
C TYR A 50 -3.50 5.32 -8.87
N ARG A 51 -4.23 6.43 -9.04
CA ARG A 51 -4.33 7.12 -10.34
C ARG A 51 -2.96 7.54 -10.88
N ALA A 52 -2.09 8.09 -10.03
CA ALA A 52 -0.75 8.51 -10.43
C ALA A 52 0.12 7.32 -10.85
N PHE A 53 -0.03 6.18 -10.17
CA PHE A 53 0.63 4.93 -10.52
C PHE A 53 0.19 4.43 -11.91
N LEU A 54 -1.12 4.34 -12.15
CA LEU A 54 -1.65 3.93 -13.46
C LEU A 54 -1.18 4.84 -14.60
N LYS A 55 -1.19 6.16 -14.38
CA LYS A 55 -0.66 7.14 -15.34
C LYS A 55 0.84 6.95 -15.59
N LYS A 56 1.65 6.74 -14.55
CA LYS A 56 3.11 6.54 -14.65
C LYS A 56 3.44 5.33 -15.53
N TYR A 57 2.68 4.25 -15.39
CA TYR A 57 2.88 3.01 -16.16
C TYR A 57 2.05 2.95 -17.45
N ARG A 58 1.32 4.02 -17.79
CA ARG A 58 0.45 4.11 -18.98
C ARG A 58 -0.57 2.96 -19.06
N VAL A 59 -1.08 2.55 -17.92
CA VAL A 59 -2.18 1.60 -17.83
C VAL A 59 -3.46 2.36 -18.14
N GLU A 60 -4.21 1.93 -19.15
CA GLU A 60 -5.55 2.45 -19.40
C GLU A 60 -6.51 1.97 -18.31
N TYR A 61 -7.31 2.89 -17.80
CA TYR A 61 -8.33 2.57 -16.80
C TYR A 61 -9.55 3.46 -17.03
N ASP A 62 -10.69 2.93 -16.62
CA ASP A 62 -11.92 3.69 -16.51
C ASP A 62 -12.22 3.91 -15.03
N GLU A 63 -12.20 5.16 -14.62
CA GLU A 63 -12.31 5.58 -13.22
C GLU A 63 -13.61 5.12 -12.55
N ARG A 64 -14.65 4.83 -13.33
CA ARG A 64 -15.94 4.35 -12.84
C ARG A 64 -15.86 2.97 -12.17
N PHE A 65 -14.81 2.20 -12.45
CA PHE A 65 -14.67 0.82 -11.96
C PHE A 65 -13.52 0.65 -10.95
N LEU A 66 -12.93 1.74 -10.46
CA LEU A 66 -11.76 1.66 -9.56
C LEU A 66 -12.11 1.62 -8.07
N TRP A 67 -13.34 1.96 -7.68
CA TRP A 67 -13.66 2.30 -6.29
C TRP A 67 -14.90 1.59 -5.72
N ASP A 68 -15.45 0.61 -6.43
CA ASP A 68 -16.56 -0.22 -5.95
C ASP A 68 -16.11 -1.32 -4.97
#